data_AF-A0A958MR10-F1
#
_entry.id   AF-A0A958MR10-F1
#
_cell.length_a   1.000
_cell.length_b   1.000
_cell.length_c   1.000
_cell.angle_alpha   90.00
_cell.angle_beta   90.00
_cell.angle_gamma   90.00
#
_symmetry.space_group_name_H-M   'P 1'
#
loop_
_entity.id
_entity.type
_entity.pdbx_description
1 polymer ?
#
loop_
_entity_poly.entity_id
_entity_poly.type
_entity_poly.pdbx_seq_one_letter_code
_entity_poly.pdbx_strand_id
1 'polypeptide(L)'
;MSEDSPSSSFCPAPWTTLASSNDGHVQICCRALKPLRDDEGNQIPFLSHSLDSIWNSDAYQQVRQAMLIGQRLPYCTRCYQEEDRGLLSRRQRSIANNQREMGDGGFVDWISHLKLNKGIADSCPSHVEVRLGSRCNLRCRICAPEFSHLIRKEMESLLDKGCKLPGFYSENLQLIKDRDDSTWQKDYIDKILSTSSTIRSLYLAGGEPFVTPSYQGLIDGLIQSRDSHHIKLTINTNGTVATANWLTRLAQFESVELYISLDSVGRALEYQRTGVNWQDIQVNLEKFLELGERVHIKIFPTLSIYNILEIADLLSWFGEFHHTHCENVLSLQINILHTPKFLQATLLPQEFVPEIEQQLEHLANTFSYFNQIEGKATLDKIRTVLSQCESRVPNQNLNDLWDYTQLMDKQYNQKLADYCPQTARVFSVLKNSIGCCE
;
A
#
# COMPACT_ATOMS: atom_id res chain seq x y z
N MET A 1 16.57 20.51 21.73
CA MET A 1 16.61 20.19 20.29
C MET A 1 17.24 21.40 19.61
N SER A 2 18.25 21.22 18.75
CA SER A 2 18.78 22.36 17.98
C SER A 2 17.66 22.97 17.14
N GLU A 3 17.66 24.29 16.97
CA GLU A 3 16.66 24.99 16.15
C GLU A 3 16.58 24.44 14.72
N ASP A 4 17.64 23.79 14.25
CA ASP A 4 17.76 23.23 12.89
C ASP A 4 17.36 21.76 12.76
N SER A 5 16.96 21.09 13.85
CA SER A 5 16.46 19.71 13.77
C SER A 5 15.03 19.63 13.20
N PRO A 6 14.67 18.54 12.50
CA PRO A 6 13.29 18.32 12.06
C PRO A 6 12.37 18.26 13.28
N SER A 7 11.20 18.89 13.17
CA SER A 7 10.18 18.79 14.21
C SER A 7 9.69 17.34 14.36
N SER A 8 9.01 17.04 15.47
CA SER A 8 8.45 15.71 15.74
C SER A 8 7.48 15.22 14.66
N SER A 9 6.82 16.14 13.95
CA SER A 9 5.83 15.83 12.91
C SER A 9 6.34 16.03 11.47
N PHE A 10 7.56 16.55 11.30
CA PHE A 10 8.11 16.90 9.99
C PHE A 10 8.12 15.70 9.03
N CYS A 11 7.81 15.93 7.76
CA CYS A 11 7.83 14.95 6.69
C CYS A 11 8.33 15.62 5.42
N PRO A 12 9.31 15.08 4.69
CA PRO A 12 9.72 15.65 3.40
C PRO A 12 8.63 15.58 2.32
N ALA A 13 7.71 14.61 2.40
CA ALA A 13 6.76 14.31 1.33
C ALA A 13 5.94 15.51 0.81
N PRO A 14 5.39 16.42 1.65
CA PRO A 14 4.66 17.59 1.12
C PRO A 14 5.51 18.56 0.30
N TRP A 15 6.84 18.47 0.34
CA TRP A 15 7.77 19.29 -0.47
C TRP A 15 8.40 18.54 -1.64
N THR A 16 8.16 17.23 -1.77
CA THR A 16 8.78 16.42 -2.83
C THR A 16 7.78 15.58 -3.62
N THR A 17 6.64 15.24 -3.00
CA THR A 17 5.64 14.30 -3.52
C THR A 17 4.33 14.97 -3.89
N LEU A 18 3.95 14.80 -5.15
CA LEU A 18 2.61 15.07 -5.66
C LEU A 18 1.83 13.76 -5.72
N ALA A 19 0.65 13.72 -5.11
CA ALA A 19 -0.21 12.53 -5.13
C ALA A 19 -1.67 12.91 -5.43
N SER A 20 -2.41 11.96 -5.99
CA SER A 20 -3.86 12.04 -6.12
C SER A 20 -4.54 10.80 -5.57
N SER A 21 -5.78 10.95 -5.14
CA SER A 21 -6.66 9.84 -4.77
C SER A 21 -7.30 9.20 -6.02
N ASN A 22 -7.85 8.00 -5.87
CA ASN A 22 -8.55 7.29 -6.96
C ASN A 22 -9.71 8.09 -7.58
N ASP A 23 -10.33 8.97 -6.82
CA ASP A 23 -11.42 9.85 -7.24
C ASP A 23 -10.92 11.20 -7.79
N GLY A 24 -9.62 11.32 -8.06
CA GLY A 24 -9.04 12.44 -8.80
C GLY A 24 -8.85 13.74 -8.01
N HIS A 25 -8.76 13.66 -6.69
CA HIS A 25 -8.48 14.81 -5.83
C HIS A 25 -7.03 14.80 -5.35
N VAL A 26 -6.50 15.98 -5.03
CA VAL A 26 -5.12 16.16 -4.56
C VAL A 26 -4.94 15.53 -3.18
N GLN A 27 -3.80 14.85 -2.96
CA GLN A 27 -3.38 14.32 -1.68
C GLN A 27 -1.94 14.74 -1.36
N ILE A 28 -1.62 14.85 -0.07
CA ILE A 28 -0.26 15.20 0.37
C ILE A 28 0.73 14.03 0.24
N CYS A 29 0.23 12.78 0.12
CA CYS A 29 0.99 11.52 0.07
C CYS A 29 0.04 10.31 -0.07
N CYS A 30 0.48 9.16 -0.59
CA CYS A 30 -0.32 7.92 -0.73
C CYS A 30 -0.93 7.38 0.57
N ARG A 31 -0.34 7.73 1.72
CA ARG A 31 -0.81 7.28 3.04
C ARG A 31 -1.89 8.20 3.60
N ALA A 32 -2.17 9.33 2.95
CA ALA A 32 -3.19 10.27 3.38
C ALA A 32 -4.58 9.62 3.38
N LEU A 33 -5.28 9.71 4.50
CA LEU A 33 -6.61 9.12 4.66
C LEU A 33 -7.69 9.86 3.86
N LYS A 34 -7.45 11.13 3.56
CA LYS A 34 -8.42 12.04 2.93
C LYS A 34 -7.71 12.93 1.92
N PRO A 35 -8.41 13.37 0.86
CA PRO A 35 -7.92 14.44 0.00
C PRO A 35 -7.62 15.72 0.76
N LEU A 36 -6.66 16.48 0.26
CA LEU A 36 -6.37 17.83 0.72
C LEU A 36 -7.59 18.72 0.48
N ARG A 37 -7.85 19.64 1.41
CA ARG A 37 -8.96 20.57 1.36
C ARG A 37 -8.47 22.01 1.30
N ASP A 38 -9.19 22.85 0.58
CA ASP A 38 -9.00 24.30 0.60
C ASP A 38 -9.58 24.94 1.88
N ASP A 39 -9.47 26.26 1.99
CA ASP A 39 -9.89 27.03 3.17
C ASP A 39 -11.41 27.02 3.38
N GLU A 40 -12.19 26.76 2.33
CA GLU A 40 -13.63 26.58 2.39
C GLU A 40 -14.02 25.14 2.81
N GLY A 41 -13.02 24.25 2.93
CA GLY A 41 -13.20 22.85 3.27
C GLY A 41 -13.57 21.98 2.08
N ASN A 42 -13.48 22.44 0.84
CA ASN A 42 -13.75 21.65 -0.36
C ASN A 42 -12.54 20.79 -0.74
N GLN A 43 -12.78 19.61 -1.30
CA GLN A 43 -11.70 18.77 -1.84
C GLN A 43 -11.16 19.39 -3.13
N ILE A 44 -9.84 19.42 -3.29
CA ILE A 44 -9.20 20.06 -4.46
C ILE A 44 -9.14 19.06 -5.63
N PRO A 45 -9.88 19.25 -6.73
CA PRO A 45 -9.83 18.34 -7.88
C PRO A 45 -8.54 18.54 -8.66
N PHE A 46 -7.80 17.45 -8.91
CA PHE A 46 -6.46 17.51 -9.51
C PHE A 46 -6.44 18.21 -10.86
N LEU A 47 -7.46 18.01 -11.71
CA LEU A 47 -7.50 18.59 -13.06
C LEU A 47 -7.98 20.05 -13.12
N SER A 48 -8.59 20.56 -12.06
CA SER A 48 -9.24 21.88 -12.10
C SER A 48 -8.27 23.07 -11.96
N HIS A 49 -7.00 22.79 -11.65
CA HIS A 49 -5.97 23.78 -11.31
C HIS A 49 -4.68 23.44 -12.08
N SER A 50 -3.74 24.37 -12.28
CA SER A 50 -2.40 24.03 -12.79
C SER A 50 -1.58 23.30 -11.72
N LEU A 51 -0.52 22.57 -12.11
CA LEU A 51 0.36 21.93 -11.12
C LEU A 51 1.00 22.95 -10.17
N ASP A 52 1.49 24.06 -10.69
CA ASP A 52 2.10 25.13 -9.89
C ASP A 52 1.11 25.72 -8.88
N SER A 53 -0.13 25.97 -9.31
CA SER A 53 -1.18 26.49 -8.42
C SER A 53 -1.58 25.51 -7.32
N ILE A 54 -1.53 24.20 -7.58
CA ILE A 54 -1.75 23.18 -6.55
C ILE A 54 -0.56 23.16 -5.60
N TRP A 55 0.66 23.13 -6.14
CA TRP A 55 1.88 22.81 -5.41
C TRP A 55 2.24 23.81 -4.32
N ASN A 56 1.97 25.10 -4.55
CA ASN A 56 2.11 26.15 -3.55
C ASN A 56 0.77 26.80 -3.19
N SER A 57 -0.34 26.06 -3.31
CA SER A 57 -1.65 26.49 -2.77
C SER A 57 -1.59 26.76 -1.27
N ASP A 58 -2.50 27.58 -0.78
CA ASP A 58 -2.62 27.89 0.66
C ASP A 58 -2.81 26.61 1.50
N ALA A 59 -3.57 25.64 0.99
CA ALA A 59 -3.76 24.34 1.63
C ALA A 59 -2.44 23.57 1.80
N TYR A 60 -1.56 23.53 0.79
CA TYR A 60 -0.25 22.90 0.90
C TYR A 60 0.65 23.68 1.87
N GLN A 61 0.65 25.01 1.80
CA GLN A 61 1.46 25.86 2.68
C GLN A 61 1.06 25.69 4.15
N GLN A 62 -0.23 25.60 4.46
CA GLN A 62 -0.73 25.34 5.82
C GLN A 62 -0.25 23.98 6.36
N VAL A 63 -0.33 22.92 5.54
CA VAL A 63 0.18 21.59 5.90
C VAL A 63 1.68 21.66 6.21
N ARG A 64 2.45 22.31 5.35
CA ARG A 64 3.90 22.46 5.46
C ARG A 64 4.29 23.26 6.71
N GLN A 65 3.64 24.40 6.97
CA GLN A 65 3.88 25.21 8.16
C GLN A 65 3.54 24.46 9.46
N ALA A 66 2.39 23.79 9.50
CA ALA A 66 1.99 22.95 10.64
C ALA A 66 3.06 21.87 10.94
N MET A 67 3.57 21.21 9.89
CA MET A 67 4.65 20.23 10.04
C MET A 67 5.96 20.85 10.51
N LEU A 68 6.32 22.06 10.08
CA LEU A 68 7.54 22.74 10.52
C LEU A 68 7.53 23.06 12.02
N ILE A 69 6.35 23.33 12.61
CA ILE A 69 6.20 23.66 14.03
C ILE A 69 5.85 22.44 14.92
N GLY A 70 5.80 21.23 14.36
CA GLY A 70 5.58 20.00 15.14
C GLY A 70 4.12 19.59 15.33
N GLN A 71 3.19 20.18 14.58
CA GLN A 71 1.77 19.87 14.68
C GLN A 71 1.42 18.58 13.92
N ARG A 72 0.84 17.60 14.62
CA ARG A 72 0.29 16.39 14.00
C ARG A 72 -0.98 16.70 13.20
N LEU A 73 -1.01 16.31 11.94
CA LEU A 73 -2.14 16.54 11.03
C LEU A 73 -3.03 15.30 10.85
N PRO A 74 -4.36 15.44 10.71
CA PRO A 74 -5.27 14.32 10.46
C PRO A 74 -4.96 13.52 9.19
N TYR A 75 -4.33 14.15 8.18
CA TYR A 75 -3.90 13.46 6.96
C TYR A 75 -2.83 12.39 7.25
N CYS A 76 -2.03 12.54 8.31
CA CYS A 76 -0.87 11.72 8.61
C CYS A 76 -1.11 10.69 9.73
N THR A 77 -2.35 10.53 10.20
CA THR A 77 -2.71 9.67 11.34
C THR A 77 -2.14 8.25 11.26
N ARG A 78 -2.13 7.62 10.08
CA ARG A 78 -1.54 6.27 9.91
C ARG A 78 -0.06 6.22 10.30
N CYS A 79 0.73 7.24 9.91
CA CYS A 79 2.16 7.28 10.26
C CYS A 79 2.35 7.53 11.76
N TYR A 80 1.57 8.44 12.35
CA TYR A 80 1.66 8.70 13.78
C TYR A 80 1.26 7.48 14.62
N GLN A 81 0.24 6.74 14.20
CA GLN A 81 -0.16 5.50 14.89
C GLN A 81 0.91 4.41 14.81
N GLU A 82 1.61 4.29 13.67
CA GLU A 82 2.77 3.39 13.56
C GLU A 82 3.89 3.84 14.52
N GLU A 83 4.24 5.12 14.51
CA GLU A 83 5.31 5.71 15.33
C GLU A 83 5.03 5.61 16.84
N ASP A 84 3.80 5.90 17.27
CA ASP A 84 3.37 5.82 18.68
C ASP A 84 3.47 4.39 19.23
N ARG A 85 3.53 3.40 18.34
CA ARG A 85 3.71 1.97 18.67
C ARG A 85 5.17 1.51 18.51
N GLY A 86 6.10 2.44 18.27
CA GLY A 86 7.51 2.15 18.05
C GLY A 86 7.83 1.57 16.67
N LEU A 87 6.89 1.60 15.71
CA LEU A 87 7.12 1.11 14.35
C LEU A 87 7.67 2.22 13.44
N LEU A 88 8.49 1.81 12.48
CA LEU A 88 8.96 2.68 11.40
C LEU A 88 7.81 3.02 10.43
N SER A 89 7.44 4.30 10.38
CA SER A 89 6.41 4.78 9.46
C SER A 89 6.97 5.11 8.07
N ARG A 90 6.08 5.42 7.12
CA ARG A 90 6.49 5.99 5.83
C ARG A 90 7.18 7.35 5.99
N ARG A 91 6.73 8.17 6.94
CA ARG A 91 7.30 9.50 7.21
C ARG A 91 8.76 9.40 7.63
N GLN A 92 9.07 8.54 8.60
CA GLN A 92 10.45 8.34 9.06
C GLN A 92 11.34 7.76 7.95
N ARG A 93 10.81 6.86 7.12
CA ARG A 93 11.53 6.38 5.92
C ARG A 93 11.77 7.48 4.89
N SER A 94 10.81 8.37 4.68
CA SER A 94 10.98 9.53 3.80
C SER A 94 12.08 10.46 4.31
N ILE A 95 12.16 10.70 5.63
CA ILE A 95 13.27 11.43 6.27
C ILE A 95 14.60 10.73 5.98
N ALA A 96 14.71 9.43 6.30
CA ALA A 96 15.95 8.67 6.10
C ALA A 96 16.42 8.66 4.64
N ASN A 97 15.49 8.56 3.68
CA ASN A 97 15.81 8.62 2.26
C ASN A 97 16.33 10.00 1.85
N ASN A 98 15.68 11.08 2.27
CA ASN A 98 16.13 12.44 1.94
C ASN A 98 17.47 12.77 2.62
N GLN A 99 17.70 12.31 3.85
CA GLN A 99 19.01 12.42 4.52
C GLN A 99 20.11 11.68 3.77
N ARG A 100 19.82 10.47 3.27
CA ARG A 100 20.77 9.71 2.45
C ARG A 100 21.11 10.42 1.14
N GLU A 101 20.13 11.04 0.50
CA GLU A 101 20.30 11.71 -0.78
C GLU A 101 21.01 13.07 -0.65
N MET A 102 20.67 13.86 0.37
CA MET A 102 21.20 15.23 0.57
C MET A 102 22.45 15.26 1.45
N GLY A 103 22.73 14.18 2.20
CA GLY A 103 23.66 14.19 3.32
C GLY A 103 23.08 14.92 4.54
N ASP A 104 23.59 14.60 5.74
CA ASP A 104 23.05 15.16 6.99
C ASP A 104 23.09 16.69 7.03
N GLY A 105 24.21 17.30 6.57
CA GLY A 105 24.34 18.76 6.49
C GLY A 105 23.34 19.38 5.52
N GLY A 106 23.25 18.84 4.30
CA GLY A 106 22.32 19.35 3.28
C GLY A 106 20.85 19.20 3.69
N PHE A 107 20.50 18.12 4.40
CA PHE A 107 19.15 17.93 4.91
C PHE A 107 18.78 18.93 6.01
N VAL A 108 19.73 19.24 6.90
CA VAL A 108 19.54 20.26 7.95
C VAL A 108 19.42 21.65 7.33
N ASP A 109 20.31 22.01 6.40
CA ASP A 109 20.26 23.30 5.69
C ASP A 109 18.94 23.47 4.93
N TRP A 110 18.44 22.39 4.31
CA TRP A 110 17.15 22.38 3.64
C TRP A 110 16.00 22.67 4.61
N ILE A 111 15.97 22.03 5.78
CA ILE A 111 14.95 22.29 6.80
C ILE A 111 15.00 23.74 7.28
N SER A 112 16.20 24.28 7.54
CA SER A 112 16.36 25.66 8.00
C SER A 112 15.89 26.66 6.93
N HIS A 113 16.19 26.40 5.66
CA HIS A 113 15.66 27.17 4.53
C HIS A 113 14.12 27.12 4.47
N LEU A 114 13.51 25.95 4.61
CA LEU A 114 12.06 25.80 4.61
C LEU A 114 11.39 26.59 5.76
N LYS A 115 12.02 26.66 6.94
CA LYS A 115 11.54 27.48 8.07
C LYS A 115 11.58 28.97 7.73
N LEU A 116 12.67 29.45 7.13
CA LEU A 116 12.83 30.85 6.72
C LEU A 116 11.83 31.26 5.63
N ASN A 117 11.59 30.38 4.65
CA ASN A 117 10.66 30.64 3.55
C ASN A 117 9.21 30.25 3.86
N LYS A 118 8.85 30.09 5.15
CA LYS A 118 7.48 29.77 5.61
C LYS A 118 6.85 28.55 4.93
N GLY A 119 7.66 27.55 4.59
CA GLY A 119 7.21 26.31 3.98
C GLY A 119 6.86 26.41 2.49
N ILE A 120 7.16 27.51 1.80
CA ILE A 120 7.03 27.58 0.33
C ILE A 120 8.02 26.59 -0.30
N ALA A 121 7.57 25.83 -1.30
CA ALA A 121 8.43 24.91 -2.04
C ALA A 121 9.04 25.62 -3.27
N ASP A 122 10.35 25.68 -3.34
CA ASP A 122 11.08 26.33 -4.46
C ASP A 122 11.29 25.41 -5.66
N SER A 123 11.15 24.10 -5.46
CA SER A 123 11.28 23.08 -6.49
C SER A 123 9.92 22.52 -6.91
N CYS A 124 9.82 22.11 -8.17
CA CYS A 124 8.72 21.27 -8.64
C CYS A 124 8.71 19.91 -7.91
N PRO A 125 7.56 19.21 -7.85
CA PRO A 125 7.52 17.84 -7.37
C PRO A 125 8.48 16.94 -8.15
N SER A 126 9.30 16.19 -7.43
CA SER A 126 10.21 15.20 -7.99
C SER A 126 9.69 13.78 -7.85
N HIS A 127 8.72 13.57 -6.95
CA HIS A 127 8.05 12.30 -6.74
C HIS A 127 6.59 12.46 -7.12
N VAL A 128 6.09 11.62 -8.01
CA VAL A 128 4.71 11.67 -8.46
C VAL A 128 4.05 10.32 -8.22
N GLU A 129 2.89 10.33 -7.58
CA GLU A 129 2.08 9.16 -7.32
C GLU A 129 0.80 9.22 -8.14
N VAL A 130 0.57 8.19 -8.97
CA VAL A 130 -0.49 8.18 -9.97
C VAL A 130 -1.46 7.04 -9.72
N ARG A 131 -2.75 7.40 -9.63
CA ARG A 131 -3.90 6.49 -9.50
C ARG A 131 -4.88 6.72 -10.65
N LEU A 132 -4.78 5.91 -11.71
CA LEU A 132 -5.61 6.00 -12.93
C LEU A 132 -6.78 4.99 -12.86
N GLY A 133 -7.57 5.10 -11.79
CA GLY A 133 -8.79 4.32 -11.62
C GLY A 133 -8.63 2.98 -10.87
N SER A 134 -9.72 2.21 -10.90
CA SER A 134 -9.91 0.98 -10.08
C SER A 134 -9.95 -0.30 -10.90
N ARG A 135 -9.57 -0.26 -12.18
CA ARG A 135 -9.60 -1.44 -13.05
C ARG A 135 -8.60 -2.49 -12.52
N CYS A 136 -9.08 -3.69 -12.21
CA CYS A 136 -8.31 -4.76 -11.59
C CYS A 136 -8.84 -6.12 -12.06
N ASN A 137 -7.98 -7.12 -12.15
CA ASN A 137 -8.34 -8.47 -12.62
C ASN A 137 -8.56 -9.49 -11.48
N LEU A 138 -8.47 -9.05 -10.22
CA LEU A 138 -8.68 -9.89 -9.03
C LEU A 138 -9.86 -9.42 -8.17
N ARG A 139 -10.36 -10.33 -7.34
CA ARG A 139 -11.44 -10.09 -6.37
C ARG A 139 -10.97 -10.39 -4.94
N CYS A 140 -10.02 -9.59 -4.45
CA CYS A 140 -9.41 -9.83 -3.13
C CYS A 140 -10.40 -9.57 -1.97
N ARG A 141 -10.43 -10.48 -1.00
CA ARG A 141 -11.31 -10.41 0.19
C ARG A 141 -11.01 -9.24 1.13
N ILE A 142 -9.83 -8.67 1.04
CA ILE A 142 -9.39 -7.55 1.88
C ILE A 142 -9.45 -6.20 1.16
N CYS A 143 -9.88 -6.18 -0.11
CA CYS A 143 -9.89 -4.99 -0.94
C CYS A 143 -11.22 -4.25 -0.77
N ALA A 144 -11.15 -2.92 -0.74
CA ALA A 144 -12.31 -2.06 -0.64
C ALA A 144 -12.80 -1.64 -2.06
N PRO A 145 -14.11 -1.40 -2.25
CA PRO A 145 -14.72 -1.17 -3.56
C PRO A 145 -14.22 0.10 -4.26
N GLU A 146 -13.63 1.05 -3.53
CA GLU A 146 -12.98 2.23 -4.11
C GLU A 146 -11.69 1.88 -4.87
N PHE A 147 -11.06 0.74 -4.58
CA PHE A 147 -9.80 0.32 -5.20
C PHE A 147 -9.98 -0.76 -6.29
N SER A 148 -11.12 -1.44 -6.35
CA SER A 148 -11.38 -2.46 -7.37
C SER A 148 -12.80 -2.39 -7.93
N HIS A 149 -12.90 -2.21 -9.24
CA HIS A 149 -14.18 -2.21 -9.94
C HIS A 149 -14.90 -3.57 -9.89
N LEU A 150 -14.17 -4.68 -9.78
CA LEU A 150 -14.77 -6.01 -9.64
C LEU A 150 -15.40 -6.17 -8.25
N ILE A 151 -14.71 -5.70 -7.20
CA ILE A 151 -15.25 -5.69 -5.83
C ILE A 151 -16.48 -4.79 -5.76
N ARG A 152 -16.42 -3.59 -6.34
CA ARG A 152 -17.58 -2.68 -6.40
C ARG A 152 -18.81 -3.34 -7.01
N LYS A 153 -18.68 -3.84 -8.24
CA LYS A 153 -19.78 -4.50 -8.97
C LYS A 153 -20.34 -5.68 -8.20
N GLU A 154 -19.48 -6.44 -7.53
CA GLU A 154 -19.90 -7.57 -6.71
C GLU A 154 -20.70 -7.12 -5.49
N MET A 155 -20.22 -6.12 -4.76
CA MET A 155 -20.90 -5.58 -3.58
C MET A 155 -22.24 -4.94 -3.95
N GLU A 156 -22.31 -4.19 -5.06
CA GLU A 156 -23.56 -3.66 -5.63
C GLU A 156 -24.54 -4.80 -5.95
N SER A 157 -24.08 -5.85 -6.64
CA SER A 157 -24.91 -7.01 -6.96
C SER A 157 -25.43 -7.75 -5.71
N LEU A 158 -24.65 -7.79 -4.63
CA LEU A 158 -25.06 -8.37 -3.36
C LEU A 158 -26.15 -7.54 -2.68
N LEU A 159 -26.03 -6.20 -2.70
CA LEU A 159 -27.06 -5.30 -2.17
C LEU A 159 -28.37 -5.41 -2.96
N ASP A 160 -28.30 -5.49 -4.29
CA ASP A 160 -29.48 -5.66 -5.16
C ASP A 160 -30.23 -6.97 -4.86
N LYS A 161 -29.51 -8.01 -4.41
CA LYS A 161 -30.07 -9.29 -3.98
C LYS A 161 -30.59 -9.28 -2.54
N GLY A 162 -30.54 -8.13 -1.86
CA GLY A 162 -30.95 -7.98 -0.46
C GLY A 162 -29.98 -8.58 0.55
N CYS A 163 -28.74 -8.87 0.17
CA CYS A 163 -27.72 -9.31 1.13
C CYS A 163 -27.28 -8.15 2.02
N LYS A 164 -27.09 -8.41 3.31
CA LYS A 164 -26.51 -7.45 4.24
C LYS A 164 -24.98 -7.45 4.07
N LEU A 165 -24.42 -6.28 3.78
CA LEU A 165 -22.97 -6.07 3.80
C LEU A 165 -22.53 -5.45 5.14
N PRO A 166 -21.31 -5.74 5.63
CA PRO A 166 -20.72 -4.97 6.72
C PRO A 166 -20.72 -3.47 6.41
N GLY A 167 -20.95 -2.64 7.43
CA GLY A 167 -21.12 -1.17 7.27
C GLY A 167 -19.99 -0.51 6.49
N PHE A 168 -18.75 -0.98 6.68
CA PHE A 168 -17.60 -0.52 5.92
C PHE A 168 -17.82 -0.59 4.40
N TYR A 169 -18.36 -1.69 3.87
CA TYR A 169 -18.53 -1.86 2.43
C TYR A 169 -19.71 -1.07 1.90
N SER A 170 -20.85 -1.08 2.61
CA SER A 170 -22.05 -0.37 2.17
C SER A 170 -21.88 1.15 2.21
N GLU A 171 -21.18 1.70 3.22
CA GLU A 171 -20.89 3.13 3.33
C GLU A 171 -19.91 3.59 2.24
N ASN A 172 -18.85 2.82 1.98
CA ASN A 172 -17.87 3.19 0.95
C ASN A 172 -18.50 3.22 -0.44
N LEU A 173 -19.39 2.29 -0.77
CA LEU A 173 -20.08 2.27 -2.08
C LEU A 173 -20.81 3.59 -2.38
N GLN A 174 -21.44 4.21 -1.39
CA GLN A 174 -22.19 5.46 -1.56
C GLN A 174 -21.28 6.67 -1.88
N LEU A 175 -19.98 6.57 -1.59
CA LEU A 175 -19.02 7.66 -1.74
C LEU A 175 -18.20 7.56 -3.03
N ILE A 176 -18.29 6.46 -3.77
CA ILE A 176 -17.46 6.23 -4.95
C ILE A 176 -18.00 7.03 -6.13
N LYS A 177 -17.13 7.85 -6.72
CA LYS A 177 -17.31 8.41 -8.05
C LYS A 177 -16.47 7.59 -9.02
N ASP A 178 -17.10 6.85 -9.92
CA ASP A 178 -16.37 6.06 -10.91
C ASP A 178 -15.61 7.00 -11.85
N ARG A 179 -14.31 6.76 -11.98
CA ARG A 179 -13.40 7.52 -12.88
C ARG A 179 -12.67 6.60 -13.84
N ASP A 180 -13.30 5.50 -14.23
CA ASP A 180 -12.94 4.79 -15.48
C ASP A 180 -13.45 5.55 -16.72
N ASP A 181 -13.20 6.86 -16.74
CA ASP A 181 -13.52 7.79 -17.82
C ASP A 181 -12.24 8.05 -18.62
N SER A 182 -12.23 7.68 -19.89
CA SER A 182 -11.08 7.81 -20.78
C SER A 182 -10.66 9.26 -21.01
N THR A 183 -11.59 10.22 -20.95
CA THR A 183 -11.31 11.65 -21.11
C THR A 183 -10.57 12.17 -19.88
N TRP A 184 -11.10 11.89 -18.69
CA TRP A 184 -10.46 12.29 -17.44
C TRP A 184 -9.05 11.69 -17.29
N GLN A 185 -8.89 10.41 -17.63
CA GLN A 185 -7.60 9.73 -17.56
C GLN A 185 -6.59 10.33 -18.56
N LYS A 186 -7.03 10.66 -19.77
CA LYS A 186 -6.18 11.32 -20.76
C LYS A 186 -5.71 12.68 -20.28
N ASP A 187 -6.63 13.55 -19.85
CA ASP A 187 -6.29 14.88 -19.34
C ASP A 187 -5.34 14.82 -18.13
N TYR A 188 -5.54 13.80 -17.27
CA TYR A 188 -4.64 13.54 -16.14
C TYR A 188 -3.24 13.16 -16.62
N ILE A 189 -3.12 12.25 -17.58
CA ILE A 189 -1.85 11.81 -18.15
C ILE A 189 -1.14 12.99 -18.82
N ASP A 190 -1.84 13.74 -19.67
CA ASP A 190 -1.28 14.90 -20.38
C ASP A 190 -0.71 15.93 -19.38
N LYS A 191 -1.43 16.16 -18.27
CA LYS A 191 -0.97 17.04 -17.19
C LYS A 191 0.30 16.51 -16.50
N ILE A 192 0.39 15.20 -16.22
CA ILE A 192 1.61 14.61 -15.62
C ILE A 192 2.78 14.67 -16.60
N LEU A 193 2.56 14.34 -17.87
CA LEU A 193 3.57 14.37 -18.92
C LEU A 193 4.10 15.78 -19.17
N SER A 194 3.29 16.83 -18.95
CA SER A 194 3.76 18.23 -19.07
C SER A 194 4.89 18.61 -18.08
N THR A 195 5.09 17.81 -17.03
CA THR A 195 6.14 18.01 -16.01
C THR A 195 7.10 16.83 -15.90
N SER A 196 7.09 15.91 -16.88
CA SER A 196 7.87 14.66 -16.82
C SER A 196 9.37 14.90 -16.58
N SER A 197 9.93 15.98 -17.11
CA SER A 197 11.35 16.35 -16.96
C SER A 197 11.78 16.66 -15.52
N THR A 198 10.84 16.93 -14.61
CA THR A 198 11.15 17.15 -13.18
C THR A 198 10.95 15.89 -12.35
N ILE A 199 10.30 14.86 -12.90
CA ILE A 199 9.99 13.63 -12.19
C ILE A 199 11.26 12.79 -12.06
N ARG A 200 11.62 12.44 -10.83
CA ARG A 200 12.70 11.50 -10.50
C ARG A 200 12.17 10.16 -10.02
N SER A 201 11.01 10.16 -9.39
CA SER A 201 10.34 8.95 -8.96
C SER A 201 8.87 8.97 -9.37
N LEU A 202 8.43 7.89 -10.00
CA LEU A 202 7.05 7.70 -10.40
C LEU A 202 6.50 6.45 -9.70
N TYR A 203 5.45 6.62 -8.92
CA TYR A 203 4.78 5.54 -8.20
C TYR A 203 3.40 5.27 -8.81
N LEU A 204 3.19 4.06 -9.31
CA LEU A 204 1.94 3.62 -9.92
C LEU A 204 1.20 2.67 -8.97
N ALA A 205 -0.02 3.02 -8.60
CA ALA A 205 -0.92 2.18 -7.80
C ALA A 205 -2.37 2.49 -8.13
N GLY A 206 -3.32 1.65 -7.73
CA GLY A 206 -4.74 1.86 -8.04
C GLY A 206 -5.47 0.53 -7.96
N GLY A 207 -6.19 0.17 -9.01
CA GLY A 207 -6.54 -1.23 -9.29
C GLY A 207 -5.28 -2.06 -9.59
N GLU A 208 -5.17 -2.60 -10.81
CA GLU A 208 -3.97 -3.29 -11.27
C GLU A 208 -3.36 -2.53 -12.47
N PRO A 209 -2.17 -1.92 -12.30
CA PRO A 209 -1.53 -1.15 -13.36
C PRO A 209 -1.33 -1.94 -14.66
N PHE A 210 -0.93 -3.21 -14.59
CA PHE A 210 -0.61 -4.00 -15.78
C PHE A 210 -1.82 -4.43 -16.63
N VAL A 211 -3.05 -4.26 -16.13
CA VAL A 211 -4.30 -4.54 -16.89
C VAL A 211 -5.08 -3.28 -17.25
N THR A 212 -4.53 -2.10 -16.91
CA THR A 212 -5.20 -0.82 -17.04
C THR A 212 -4.56 -0.02 -18.19
N PRO A 213 -5.24 0.14 -19.34
CA PRO A 213 -4.65 0.72 -20.56
C PRO A 213 -4.03 2.11 -20.37
N SER A 214 -4.60 2.93 -19.48
CA SER A 214 -4.14 4.29 -19.24
C SER A 214 -2.75 4.37 -18.60
N TYR A 215 -2.34 3.35 -17.82
CA TYR A 215 -0.94 3.28 -17.37
C TYR A 215 0.02 2.96 -18.50
N GLN A 216 -0.39 2.13 -19.45
CA GLN A 216 0.42 1.88 -20.65
C GLN A 216 0.59 3.19 -21.44
N GLY A 217 -0.48 3.99 -21.59
CA GLY A 217 -0.42 5.31 -22.22
C GLY A 217 0.55 6.28 -21.52
N LEU A 218 0.52 6.35 -20.19
CA LEU A 218 1.47 7.16 -19.41
C LEU A 218 2.92 6.71 -19.63
N ILE A 219 3.18 5.40 -19.56
CA ILE A 219 4.53 4.84 -19.73
C ILE A 219 5.04 5.06 -21.16
N ASP A 220 4.20 4.84 -22.16
CA ASP A 220 4.54 5.10 -23.56
C ASP A 220 4.84 6.59 -23.78
N GLY A 221 4.08 7.50 -23.15
CA GLY A 221 4.35 8.93 -23.17
C GLY A 221 5.72 9.29 -22.61
N LEU A 222 6.09 8.74 -21.45
CA LEU A 222 7.39 8.99 -20.80
C LEU A 222 8.58 8.44 -21.61
N ILE A 223 8.39 7.31 -22.29
CA ILE A 223 9.40 6.74 -23.18
C ILE A 223 9.55 7.62 -24.43
N GLN A 224 8.43 8.06 -25.02
CA GLN A 224 8.42 8.91 -26.22
C GLN A 224 9.03 10.30 -25.97
N SER A 225 8.76 10.91 -24.81
CA SER A 225 9.37 12.17 -24.38
C SER A 225 10.85 12.02 -23.99
N ARG A 226 11.34 10.77 -23.94
CA ARG A 226 12.69 10.38 -23.48
C ARG A 226 12.95 10.73 -22.03
N ASP A 227 11.93 10.78 -21.17
CA ASP A 227 12.12 11.03 -19.74
C ASP A 227 12.28 9.75 -18.92
N SER A 228 11.86 8.59 -19.44
CA SER A 228 11.93 7.32 -18.69
C SER A 228 13.33 7.00 -18.13
N HIS A 229 14.39 7.33 -18.86
CA HIS A 229 15.77 6.96 -18.52
C HIS A 229 16.31 7.55 -17.20
N HIS A 230 15.65 8.58 -16.65
CA HIS A 230 16.05 9.22 -15.39
C HIS A 230 14.97 9.11 -14.30
N ILE A 231 13.95 8.28 -14.55
CA ILE A 231 12.84 8.04 -13.65
C ILE A 231 13.01 6.67 -13.00
N LYS A 232 12.98 6.65 -11.67
CA LYS A 232 12.83 5.44 -10.85
C LYS A 232 11.35 5.10 -10.77
N LEU A 233 10.96 3.99 -11.37
CA LEU A 233 9.56 3.58 -11.49
C LEU A 233 9.20 2.57 -10.41
N THR A 234 8.27 2.91 -9.52
CA THR A 234 7.71 1.96 -8.55
C THR A 234 6.30 1.57 -8.96
N ILE A 235 5.97 0.28 -8.97
CA ILE A 235 4.64 -0.23 -9.35
C ILE A 235 4.12 -1.15 -8.27
N ASN A 236 2.95 -0.83 -7.71
CA ASN A 236 2.16 -1.79 -6.94
C ASN A 236 1.37 -2.67 -7.90
N THR A 237 1.67 -3.96 -7.92
CA THR A 237 1.00 -4.95 -8.77
C THR A 237 0.62 -6.17 -7.94
N ASN A 238 -0.41 -6.88 -8.39
CA ASN A 238 -0.78 -8.20 -7.89
C ASN A 238 0.07 -9.34 -8.48
N GLY A 239 0.97 -9.04 -9.43
CA GLY A 239 1.93 -10.00 -9.98
C GLY A 239 1.37 -10.96 -11.04
N THR A 240 0.10 -10.85 -11.41
CA THR A 240 -0.55 -11.78 -12.36
C THR A 240 -0.20 -11.54 -13.83
N VAL A 241 0.44 -10.40 -14.15
CA VAL A 241 0.77 -10.02 -15.53
C VAL A 241 2.25 -9.65 -15.64
N ALA A 242 3.01 -10.44 -16.39
CA ALA A 242 4.40 -10.16 -16.76
C ALA A 242 4.63 -10.49 -18.24
N THR A 243 4.03 -9.70 -19.14
CA THR A 243 4.16 -9.92 -20.59
C THR A 243 5.44 -9.29 -21.13
N ALA A 244 5.97 -9.82 -22.24
CA ALA A 244 7.12 -9.21 -22.93
C ALA A 244 6.91 -7.72 -23.24
N ASN A 245 5.68 -7.33 -23.62
CA ASN A 245 5.31 -5.94 -23.89
C ASN A 245 5.51 -5.03 -22.66
N TRP A 246 5.23 -5.52 -21.46
CA TRP A 246 5.50 -4.83 -20.21
C TRP A 246 6.99 -4.83 -19.88
N LEU A 247 7.65 -5.99 -19.95
CA LEU A 247 9.08 -6.10 -19.64
C LEU A 247 9.95 -5.18 -20.51
N THR A 248 9.66 -5.09 -21.82
CA THR A 248 10.37 -4.18 -22.74
C THR A 248 10.21 -2.70 -22.35
N ARG A 249 9.03 -2.29 -21.85
CA ARG A 249 8.79 -0.93 -21.37
C ARG A 249 9.52 -0.65 -20.07
N LEU A 250 9.42 -1.57 -19.11
CA LEU A 250 10.07 -1.47 -17.80
C LEU A 250 11.60 -1.33 -17.95
N ALA A 251 12.19 -2.03 -18.92
CA ALA A 251 13.62 -1.92 -19.22
C ALA A 251 14.10 -0.53 -19.69
N GLN A 252 13.19 0.39 -20.06
CA GLN A 252 13.52 1.76 -20.50
C GLN A 252 13.65 2.76 -19.33
N PHE A 253 13.33 2.37 -18.10
CA PHE A 253 13.41 3.23 -16.92
C PHE A 253 14.78 3.19 -16.26
N GLU A 254 15.15 4.21 -15.47
CA GLU A 254 16.42 4.21 -14.71
C GLU A 254 16.53 2.94 -13.86
N SER A 255 15.48 2.68 -13.07
CA SER A 255 15.27 1.45 -12.30
C SER A 255 13.79 1.21 -12.09
N VAL A 256 13.44 -0.04 -11.79
CA VAL A 256 12.06 -0.47 -11.56
C VAL A 256 11.95 -1.17 -10.22
N GLU A 257 11.05 -0.70 -9.37
CA GLU A 257 10.71 -1.35 -8.12
C GLU A 257 9.29 -1.93 -8.19
N LEU A 258 9.15 -3.25 -8.10
CA LEU A 258 7.86 -3.93 -8.16
C LEU A 258 7.41 -4.32 -6.75
N TYR A 259 6.33 -3.72 -6.27
CA TYR A 259 5.69 -4.11 -5.01
C TYR A 259 4.65 -5.18 -5.32
N ILE A 260 5.07 -6.44 -5.19
CA ILE A 260 4.24 -7.60 -5.49
C ILE A 260 3.35 -7.87 -4.30
N SER A 261 2.05 -7.74 -4.51
CA SER A 261 1.04 -7.94 -3.50
C SER A 261 0.80 -9.44 -3.27
N LEU A 262 1.71 -10.05 -2.50
CA LEU A 262 1.75 -11.48 -2.23
C LEU A 262 1.51 -11.71 -0.73
N ASP A 263 0.28 -12.08 -0.37
CA ASP A 263 -0.17 -12.11 1.03
C ASP A 263 0.09 -13.44 1.75
N SER A 264 0.26 -14.51 0.99
CA SER A 264 0.57 -15.87 1.46
C SER A 264 1.10 -16.67 0.26
N VAL A 265 1.26 -17.99 0.41
CA VAL A 265 1.69 -18.91 -0.66
C VAL A 265 0.61 -19.94 -0.96
N GLY A 266 0.66 -20.54 -2.15
CA GLY A 266 -0.25 -21.62 -2.54
C GLY A 266 -1.72 -21.25 -2.41
N ARG A 267 -2.52 -22.17 -1.86
CA ARG A 267 -3.98 -22.01 -1.74
C ARG A 267 -4.37 -20.86 -0.80
N ALA A 268 -3.58 -20.56 0.23
CA ALA A 268 -3.90 -19.46 1.12
C ALA A 268 -3.86 -18.09 0.40
N LEU A 269 -2.94 -17.93 -0.56
CA LEU A 269 -2.94 -16.77 -1.46
C LEU A 269 -4.22 -16.72 -2.30
N GLU A 270 -4.61 -17.84 -2.90
CA GLU A 270 -5.78 -17.97 -3.78
C GLU A 270 -7.11 -17.71 -3.06
N TYR A 271 -7.14 -17.94 -1.76
CA TYR A 271 -8.28 -17.63 -0.92
C TYR A 271 -8.40 -16.13 -0.65
N GLN A 272 -7.32 -15.48 -0.22
CA GLN A 272 -7.34 -14.04 0.06
C GLN A 272 -7.46 -13.20 -1.23
N ARG A 273 -6.86 -13.65 -2.33
CA ARG A 273 -6.80 -12.98 -3.64
C ARG A 273 -7.48 -13.79 -4.74
N THR A 274 -8.79 -13.97 -4.62
CA THR A 274 -9.58 -14.76 -5.57
C THR A 274 -9.33 -14.35 -7.03
N GLY A 275 -8.98 -15.34 -7.86
CA GLY A 275 -8.62 -15.18 -9.27
C GLY A 275 -7.11 -15.26 -9.55
N VAL A 276 -6.27 -15.22 -8.52
CA VAL A 276 -4.83 -15.51 -8.65
C VAL A 276 -4.61 -17.02 -8.78
N ASN A 277 -3.52 -17.40 -9.44
CA ASN A 277 -2.98 -18.76 -9.44
C ASN A 277 -1.54 -18.70 -8.91
N TRP A 278 -1.21 -19.51 -7.92
CA TRP A 278 0.10 -19.45 -7.27
C TRP A 278 1.25 -19.77 -8.24
N GLN A 279 1.09 -20.76 -9.11
CA GLN A 279 2.12 -21.14 -10.07
C GLN A 279 2.40 -20.02 -11.08
N ASP A 280 1.36 -19.34 -11.56
CA ASP A 280 1.50 -18.20 -12.46
C ASP A 280 2.28 -17.04 -11.80
N ILE A 281 2.07 -16.80 -10.50
CA ILE A 281 2.85 -15.80 -9.76
C ILE A 281 4.33 -16.17 -9.75
N GLN A 282 4.68 -17.42 -9.45
CA GLN A 282 6.08 -17.86 -9.47
C GLN A 282 6.71 -17.65 -10.85
N VAL A 283 6.01 -18.07 -11.91
CA VAL A 283 6.48 -17.85 -13.30
C VAL A 283 6.68 -16.37 -13.63
N ASN A 284 5.78 -15.50 -13.16
CA ASN A 284 5.89 -14.07 -13.42
C ASN A 284 7.00 -13.40 -12.60
N LEU A 285 7.27 -13.85 -11.37
CA LEU A 285 8.42 -13.39 -10.58
C LEU A 285 9.74 -13.66 -11.32
N GLU A 286 9.91 -14.86 -11.87
CA GLU A 286 11.08 -15.22 -12.69
C GLU A 286 11.23 -14.28 -13.90
N LYS A 287 10.14 -14.03 -14.64
CA LYS A 287 10.16 -13.09 -15.78
C LYS A 287 10.53 -11.67 -15.39
N PHE A 288 10.13 -11.20 -14.21
CA PHE A 288 10.55 -9.88 -13.75
C PHE A 288 12.05 -9.87 -13.44
N LEU A 289 12.59 -10.93 -12.83
CA LEU A 289 14.01 -11.07 -12.52
C LEU A 289 14.90 -11.11 -13.77
N GLU A 290 14.37 -11.50 -14.94
CA GLU A 290 15.07 -11.40 -16.23
C GLU A 290 15.47 -9.95 -16.60
N LEU A 291 14.89 -8.93 -15.95
CA LEU A 291 15.30 -7.52 -16.10
C LEU A 291 16.66 -7.21 -15.42
N GLY A 292 17.22 -8.15 -14.66
CA GLY A 292 18.53 -8.04 -14.03
C GLY A 292 18.60 -7.00 -12.91
N GLU A 293 19.75 -6.38 -12.71
CA GLU A 293 20.01 -5.43 -11.61
C GLU A 293 19.15 -4.15 -11.66
N ARG A 294 18.44 -3.92 -12.78
CA ARG A 294 17.54 -2.77 -12.93
C ARG A 294 16.23 -2.95 -12.17
N VAL A 295 15.82 -4.19 -11.90
CA VAL A 295 14.60 -4.48 -11.15
C VAL A 295 14.91 -4.74 -9.68
N HIS A 296 14.05 -4.26 -8.80
CA HIS A 296 13.98 -4.65 -7.41
C HIS A 296 12.56 -5.14 -7.12
N ILE A 297 12.40 -6.38 -6.69
CA ILE A 297 11.12 -6.98 -6.34
C ILE A 297 10.97 -6.94 -4.82
N LYS A 298 9.91 -6.27 -4.36
CA LYS A 298 9.51 -6.24 -2.97
C LYS A 298 8.26 -7.09 -2.79
N ILE A 299 8.39 -8.18 -2.03
CA ILE A 299 7.26 -8.96 -1.58
C ILE A 299 6.52 -8.14 -0.51
N PHE A 300 5.26 -7.81 -0.79
CA PHE A 300 4.49 -6.81 -0.05
C PHE A 300 3.14 -7.34 0.44
N PRO A 301 3.14 -8.31 1.39
CA PRO A 301 1.91 -8.85 1.98
C PRO A 301 1.16 -7.80 2.78
N THR A 302 -0.16 -7.87 2.76
CA THR A 302 -1.03 -7.21 3.74
C THR A 302 -1.48 -8.22 4.79
N LEU A 303 -1.00 -8.02 6.02
CA LEU A 303 -1.31 -8.87 7.17
C LEU A 303 -2.73 -8.61 7.66
N SER A 304 -3.53 -9.67 7.73
CA SER A 304 -4.95 -9.68 8.08
C SER A 304 -5.29 -10.93 8.89
N ILE A 305 -6.53 -11.05 9.35
CA ILE A 305 -7.00 -12.28 10.02
C ILE A 305 -6.97 -13.52 9.11
N TYR A 306 -6.94 -13.34 7.77
CA TYR A 306 -6.98 -14.45 6.81
C TYR A 306 -5.63 -15.10 6.50
N ASN A 307 -4.52 -14.47 6.89
CA ASN A 307 -3.16 -14.95 6.59
C ASN A 307 -2.20 -14.88 7.77
N ILE A 308 -2.66 -14.45 8.96
CA ILE A 308 -1.78 -14.29 10.12
C ILE A 308 -1.19 -15.63 10.61
N LEU A 309 -1.90 -16.75 10.46
CA LEU A 309 -1.34 -18.06 10.77
C LEU A 309 -0.47 -18.62 9.63
N GLU A 310 -0.78 -18.30 8.38
CA GLU A 310 -0.01 -18.72 7.21
C GLU A 310 1.19 -17.78 6.91
N ILE A 311 1.45 -16.77 7.76
CA ILE A 311 2.52 -15.79 7.51
C ILE A 311 3.89 -16.47 7.54
N ALA A 312 4.09 -17.45 8.41
CA ALA A 312 5.35 -18.19 8.51
C ALA A 312 5.67 -18.94 7.22
N ASP A 313 4.66 -19.49 6.54
CA ASP A 313 4.84 -20.20 5.26
C ASP A 313 5.33 -19.23 4.17
N LEU A 314 4.79 -18.01 4.13
CA LEU A 314 5.25 -16.96 3.21
C LEU A 314 6.68 -16.54 3.52
N LEU A 315 7.02 -16.34 4.79
CA LEU A 315 8.36 -15.95 5.21
C LEU A 315 9.39 -17.05 4.92
N SER A 316 9.03 -18.32 5.12
CA SER A 316 9.88 -19.46 4.77
C SER A 316 10.13 -19.51 3.28
N TRP A 317 9.06 -19.44 2.47
CA TRP A 317 9.18 -19.41 1.01
C TRP A 317 10.03 -18.22 0.54
N PHE A 318 9.85 -17.04 1.13
CA PHE A 318 10.67 -15.87 0.79
C PHE A 318 12.14 -16.08 1.16
N GLY A 319 12.43 -16.69 2.31
CA GLY A 319 13.80 -17.01 2.71
C GLY A 319 14.51 -17.92 1.71
N GLU A 320 13.82 -18.96 1.21
CA GLU A 320 14.33 -19.86 0.17
C GLU A 320 14.48 -19.14 -1.18
N PHE A 321 13.48 -18.35 -1.57
CA PHE A 321 13.50 -17.60 -2.82
C PHE A 321 14.61 -16.54 -2.84
N HIS A 322 14.81 -15.84 -1.73
CA HIS A 322 15.90 -14.88 -1.53
C HIS A 322 17.27 -15.56 -1.61
N HIS A 323 17.43 -16.74 -0.99
CA HIS A 323 18.69 -17.48 -1.02
C HIS A 323 19.07 -17.98 -2.42
N THR A 324 18.09 -18.30 -3.25
CA THR A 324 18.30 -18.87 -4.60
C THR A 324 18.49 -17.80 -5.69
N HIS A 325 18.20 -16.54 -5.39
CA HIS A 325 18.26 -15.42 -6.33
C HIS A 325 19.22 -14.33 -5.82
N CYS A 326 19.49 -13.32 -6.64
CA CYS A 326 20.39 -12.24 -6.25
C CYS A 326 19.85 -11.48 -5.02
N GLU A 327 20.54 -11.58 -3.90
CA GLU A 327 20.11 -11.00 -2.62
C GLU A 327 19.78 -9.51 -2.68
N ASN A 328 20.42 -8.76 -3.58
CA ASN A 328 20.30 -7.31 -3.70
C ASN A 328 19.07 -6.83 -4.49
N VAL A 329 18.35 -7.73 -5.18
CA VAL A 329 17.15 -7.37 -5.96
C VAL A 329 15.86 -7.81 -5.29
N LEU A 330 15.93 -8.45 -4.12
CA LEU A 330 14.78 -9.00 -3.41
C LEU A 330 14.68 -8.44 -1.99
N SER A 331 13.50 -7.94 -1.64
CA SER A 331 13.17 -7.54 -0.27
C SER A 331 11.76 -7.97 0.11
N LEU A 332 11.47 -7.96 1.40
CA LEU A 332 10.15 -8.23 1.94
C LEU A 332 9.78 -7.16 2.95
N GLN A 333 8.58 -6.61 2.80
CA GLN A 333 8.03 -5.64 3.73
C GLN A 333 6.54 -5.85 3.93
N ILE A 334 6.13 -5.98 5.19
CA ILE A 334 4.71 -6.20 5.52
C ILE A 334 3.95 -4.88 5.62
N ASN A 335 2.75 -4.86 5.04
CA ASN A 335 1.71 -3.87 5.30
C ASN A 335 0.72 -4.41 6.35
N ILE A 336 0.21 -3.54 7.22
CA ILE A 336 -0.81 -3.92 8.21
C ILE A 336 -2.17 -3.49 7.67
N LEU A 337 -3.15 -4.40 7.70
CA LEU A 337 -4.53 -4.04 7.43
C LEU A 337 -5.06 -3.20 8.60
N HIS A 338 -5.34 -1.92 8.35
CA HIS A 338 -5.93 -1.02 9.35
C HIS A 338 -7.46 -0.93 9.24
N THR A 339 -8.04 -1.23 8.09
CA THR A 339 -9.48 -1.12 7.86
C THR A 339 -9.87 -2.12 6.76
N PRO A 340 -11.01 -2.82 6.87
CA PRO A 340 -11.98 -2.77 7.98
C PRO A 340 -11.50 -3.45 9.27
N LYS A 341 -12.06 -3.02 10.42
CA LYS A 341 -11.68 -3.53 11.74
C LYS A 341 -11.91 -5.04 11.88
N PHE A 342 -12.98 -5.56 11.29
CA PHE A 342 -13.31 -6.99 11.33
C PHE A 342 -12.37 -7.88 10.51
N LEU A 343 -11.43 -7.32 9.71
CA LEU A 343 -10.41 -8.10 8.99
C LEU A 343 -9.00 -7.96 9.57
N GLN A 344 -8.83 -7.22 10.67
CA GLN A 344 -7.52 -6.95 11.24
C GLN A 344 -6.89 -8.22 11.83
N ALA A 345 -5.57 -8.36 11.67
CA ALA A 345 -4.82 -9.48 12.27
C ALA A 345 -4.85 -9.49 13.80
N THR A 346 -5.13 -8.35 14.45
CA THR A 346 -5.26 -8.22 15.91
C THR A 346 -6.51 -8.92 16.48
N LEU A 347 -7.39 -9.44 15.62
CA LEU A 347 -8.52 -10.29 16.04
C LEU A 347 -8.09 -11.73 16.36
N LEU A 348 -6.82 -12.08 16.11
CA LEU A 348 -6.27 -13.38 16.44
C LEU A 348 -6.40 -13.63 17.95
N PRO A 349 -7.01 -14.76 18.38
CA PRO A 349 -7.05 -15.12 19.80
C PRO A 349 -5.64 -15.30 20.37
N GLN A 350 -5.45 -14.82 21.60
CA GLN A 350 -4.14 -14.81 22.26
C GLN A 350 -3.51 -16.21 22.37
N GLU A 351 -4.31 -17.28 22.41
CA GLU A 351 -3.83 -18.67 22.47
C GLU A 351 -3.01 -19.11 21.25
N PHE A 352 -3.15 -18.43 20.10
CA PHE A 352 -2.38 -18.72 18.89
C PHE A 352 -1.08 -17.91 18.79
N VAL A 353 -0.89 -16.87 19.61
CA VAL A 353 0.30 -16.02 19.55
C VAL A 353 1.60 -16.80 19.77
N PRO A 354 1.72 -17.71 20.78
CA PRO A 354 2.96 -18.46 21.00
C PRO A 354 3.38 -19.34 19.82
N GLU A 355 2.41 -19.91 19.08
CA GLU A 355 2.66 -20.72 17.88
C GLU A 355 3.38 -19.89 16.81
N ILE A 356 2.88 -18.67 16.55
CA ILE A 356 3.48 -17.77 15.56
C ILE A 356 4.85 -17.28 16.05
N GLU A 357 4.99 -16.87 17.32
CA GLU A 357 6.27 -16.41 17.85
C GLU A 357 7.38 -17.46 17.71
N GLN A 358 7.07 -18.73 18.00
CA GLN A 358 7.99 -19.84 17.82
C GLN A 358 8.39 -20.01 16.35
N GLN A 359 7.45 -19.88 15.41
CA GLN A 359 7.74 -19.94 13.97
C GLN A 359 8.65 -18.78 13.54
N LEU A 360 8.41 -17.55 14.02
CA LEU A 360 9.25 -16.39 13.69
C LEU A 360 10.67 -16.54 14.24
N GLU A 361 10.83 -17.09 15.44
CA GLU A 361 12.16 -17.40 16.00
C GLU A 361 12.89 -18.46 15.17
N HIS A 362 12.18 -19.53 14.77
CA HIS A 362 12.74 -20.53 13.88
C HIS A 362 13.22 -19.92 12.56
N LEU A 363 12.39 -19.09 11.93
CA LEU A 363 12.73 -18.42 10.66
C LEU A 363 13.95 -17.50 10.80
N ALA A 364 14.07 -16.74 11.89
CA ALA A 364 15.23 -15.89 12.16
C ALA A 364 16.54 -16.69 12.30
N ASN A 365 16.45 -17.90 12.84
CA ASN A 365 17.58 -18.82 12.97
C ASN A 365 17.91 -19.56 11.66
N THR A 366 16.91 -19.80 10.81
CA THR A 366 17.06 -20.56 9.56
C THR A 366 17.56 -19.68 8.40
N PHE A 367 17.04 -18.45 8.25
CA PHE A 367 17.36 -17.60 7.10
C PHE A 367 18.09 -16.32 7.54
N SER A 368 19.28 -16.10 6.98
CA SER A 368 20.13 -14.93 7.26
C SER A 368 19.44 -13.60 6.97
N TYR A 369 18.55 -13.55 5.97
CA TYR A 369 17.76 -12.36 5.61
C TYR A 369 17.06 -11.74 6.83
N PHE A 370 16.48 -12.56 7.70
CA PHE A 370 15.73 -12.08 8.86
C PHE A 370 16.60 -11.48 9.97
N ASN A 371 17.92 -11.62 9.88
CA ASN A 371 18.89 -10.95 10.75
C ASN A 371 19.41 -9.63 10.16
N GLN A 372 19.10 -9.34 8.89
CA GLN A 372 19.40 -8.06 8.25
C GLN A 372 18.38 -6.99 8.68
N ILE A 373 18.69 -5.72 8.43
CA ILE A 373 17.87 -4.57 8.88
C ILE A 373 16.42 -4.71 8.40
N GLU A 374 16.20 -5.04 7.13
CA GLU A 374 14.85 -5.15 6.55
C GLU A 374 14.08 -6.37 7.07
N GLY A 375 14.74 -7.53 7.10
CA GLY A 375 14.14 -8.76 7.60
C GLY A 375 13.78 -8.67 9.09
N LYS A 376 14.65 -8.07 9.91
CA LYS A 376 14.37 -7.80 11.32
C LYS A 376 13.19 -6.85 11.49
N ALA A 377 13.16 -5.75 10.72
CA ALA A 377 12.04 -4.80 10.77
C ALA A 377 10.70 -5.45 10.39
N THR A 378 10.71 -6.42 9.47
CA THR A 378 9.55 -7.24 9.13
C THR A 378 9.09 -8.08 10.32
N LEU A 379 10.00 -8.82 10.97
CA LEU A 379 9.65 -9.65 12.13
C LEU A 379 9.13 -8.82 13.30
N ASP A 380 9.78 -7.69 13.59
CA ASP A 380 9.39 -6.78 14.67
C ASP A 380 7.98 -6.19 14.41
N LYS A 381 7.66 -5.93 13.14
CA LYS A 381 6.32 -5.47 12.75
C LYS A 381 5.25 -6.53 12.98
N ILE A 382 5.52 -7.81 12.71
CA ILE A 382 4.59 -8.90 13.04
C ILE A 382 4.43 -9.02 14.55
N ARG A 383 5.55 -9.06 15.31
CA ARG A 383 5.52 -9.13 16.78
C ARG A 383 4.73 -7.99 17.41
N THR A 384 4.82 -6.78 16.84
CA THR A 384 4.03 -5.63 17.31
C THR A 384 2.53 -5.80 17.06
N VAL A 385 2.14 -6.52 16.00
CA VAL A 385 0.72 -6.88 15.79
C VAL A 385 0.29 -7.95 16.78
N LEU A 386 1.13 -8.97 17.01
CA LEU A 386 0.83 -10.04 17.97
C LEU A 386 0.67 -9.52 19.40
N SER A 387 1.46 -8.53 19.81
CA SER A 387 1.34 -7.90 21.13
C SER A 387 0.07 -7.06 21.31
N GLN A 388 -0.63 -6.75 20.21
CA GLN A 388 -1.92 -6.05 20.21
C GLN A 388 -3.12 -7.00 20.11
N CYS A 389 -2.90 -8.31 20.01
CA CYS A 389 -3.97 -9.29 20.04
C CYS A 389 -4.60 -9.28 21.44
N GLU A 390 -5.84 -8.80 21.53
CA GLU A 390 -6.57 -8.68 22.78
C GLU A 390 -7.16 -10.03 23.20
N SER A 391 -7.31 -10.23 24.51
CA SER A 391 -7.98 -11.43 25.05
C SER A 391 -9.48 -11.45 24.74
N ARG A 392 -10.09 -10.29 24.45
CA ARG A 392 -11.51 -10.16 24.12
C ARG A 392 -11.72 -9.24 22.93
N VAL A 393 -12.27 -9.79 21.86
CA VAL A 393 -12.62 -9.05 20.65
C VAL A 393 -14.08 -8.55 20.74
N PRO A 394 -14.40 -7.33 20.29
CA PRO A 394 -15.79 -6.85 20.25
C PRO A 394 -16.70 -7.75 19.40
N ASN A 395 -17.86 -8.15 19.95
CA ASN A 395 -18.83 -9.04 19.28
C ASN A 395 -19.22 -8.55 17.87
N GLN A 396 -19.35 -7.24 17.66
CA GLN A 396 -19.68 -6.68 16.34
C GLN A 396 -18.64 -7.02 15.28
N ASN A 397 -17.35 -6.93 15.60
CA ASN A 397 -16.28 -7.27 14.66
C ASN A 397 -16.29 -8.78 14.34
N LEU A 398 -16.61 -9.63 15.31
CA LEU A 398 -16.68 -11.08 15.12
C LEU A 398 -17.86 -11.48 14.23
N ASN A 399 -19.03 -10.88 14.46
CA ASN A 399 -20.22 -11.08 13.64
C ASN A 399 -19.96 -10.63 12.19
N ASP A 400 -19.42 -9.41 12.00
CA ASP A 400 -19.10 -8.89 10.67
C ASP A 400 -18.06 -9.77 9.95
N LEU A 401 -17.05 -10.27 10.66
CA LEU A 401 -16.07 -11.22 10.11
C LEU A 401 -16.73 -12.51 9.64
N TRP A 402 -17.60 -13.10 10.47
CA TRP A 402 -18.26 -14.36 10.17
C TRP A 402 -19.21 -14.22 8.98
N ASP A 403 -20.11 -13.23 9.03
CA ASP A 403 -21.09 -12.95 7.99
C ASP A 403 -20.39 -12.66 6.65
N TYR A 404 -19.36 -11.82 6.68
CA TYR A 404 -18.57 -11.51 5.50
C TYR A 404 -17.87 -12.74 4.92
N THR A 405 -17.24 -13.55 5.78
CA THR A 405 -16.51 -14.74 5.33
C THR A 405 -17.45 -15.76 4.69
N GLN A 406 -18.59 -16.05 5.31
CA GLN A 406 -19.61 -16.96 4.76
C GLN A 406 -20.17 -16.45 3.43
N LEU A 407 -20.43 -15.14 3.35
CA LEU A 407 -20.92 -14.51 2.14
C LEU A 407 -19.93 -14.66 0.99
N MET A 408 -18.66 -14.35 1.23
CA MET A 408 -17.61 -14.41 0.22
C MET A 408 -17.25 -15.86 -0.16
N ASP A 409 -17.29 -16.80 0.79
CA ASP A 409 -17.13 -18.23 0.52
C ASP A 409 -18.20 -18.76 -0.44
N LYS A 410 -19.47 -18.39 -0.20
CA LYS A 410 -20.57 -18.71 -1.10
C LYS A 410 -20.38 -18.05 -2.48
N GLN A 411 -20.01 -16.78 -2.51
CA GLN A 411 -19.86 -16.00 -3.74
C GLN A 411 -18.72 -16.51 -4.63
N TYR A 412 -17.61 -16.96 -4.02
CA TYR A 412 -16.44 -17.45 -4.73
C TYR A 412 -16.40 -18.97 -4.88
N ASN A 413 -17.38 -19.69 -4.34
CA ASN A 413 -17.39 -21.15 -4.25
C ASN A 413 -16.08 -21.68 -3.61
N GLN A 414 -15.67 -21.04 -2.52
CA GLN A 414 -14.50 -21.39 -1.72
C GLN A 414 -14.95 -21.76 -0.31
N LYS A 415 -14.12 -22.49 0.43
CA LYS A 415 -14.30 -22.71 1.86
C LYS A 415 -12.98 -22.43 2.56
N LEU A 416 -13.00 -21.61 3.60
CA LEU A 416 -11.80 -21.26 4.37
C LEU A 416 -10.94 -22.49 4.72
N ALA A 417 -11.55 -23.55 5.26
CA ALA A 417 -10.84 -24.75 5.68
C ALA A 417 -10.12 -25.51 4.55
N ASP A 418 -10.60 -25.38 3.31
CA ASP A 418 -9.98 -26.06 2.15
C ASP A 418 -8.73 -25.33 1.66
N TYR A 419 -8.62 -24.01 1.94
CA TYR A 419 -7.55 -23.16 1.43
C TYR A 419 -6.58 -22.69 2.51
N CYS A 420 -7.08 -22.35 3.70
CA CYS A 420 -6.32 -21.85 4.85
C CYS A 420 -6.64 -22.72 6.09
N PRO A 421 -6.14 -23.97 6.15
CA PRO A 421 -6.50 -24.89 7.23
C PRO A 421 -6.01 -24.42 8.61
N GLN A 422 -4.90 -23.67 8.68
CA GLN A 422 -4.41 -23.11 9.94
C GLN A 422 -5.36 -22.01 10.42
N THR A 423 -5.65 -21.01 9.59
CA THR A 423 -6.60 -19.94 9.89
C THR A 423 -8.02 -20.47 10.18
N ALA A 424 -8.45 -21.58 9.58
CA ALA A 424 -9.74 -22.19 9.93
C ALA A 424 -9.86 -22.61 11.41
N ARG A 425 -8.74 -22.92 12.08
CA ARG A 425 -8.71 -23.17 13.54
C ARG A 425 -9.13 -21.93 14.31
N VAL A 426 -8.62 -20.76 13.93
CA VAL A 426 -8.94 -19.46 14.55
C VAL A 426 -10.43 -19.17 14.42
N PHE A 427 -11.00 -19.35 13.23
CA PHE A 427 -12.42 -19.10 13.00
C PHE A 427 -13.32 -20.01 13.83
N SER A 428 -12.90 -21.24 14.10
CA SER A 428 -13.63 -22.17 14.96
C SER A 428 -13.68 -21.68 16.42
N VAL A 429 -12.56 -21.15 16.92
CA VAL A 429 -12.47 -20.56 18.27
C VAL A 429 -13.30 -19.28 18.36
N LEU A 430 -13.13 -18.36 17.42
CA LEU A 430 -13.86 -17.09 17.38
C LEU A 430 -15.38 -17.29 17.34
N LYS A 431 -15.86 -18.30 16.61
CA LYS A 431 -17.29 -18.64 16.54
C LYS A 431 -17.85 -19.03 17.91
N ASN A 432 -17.10 -19.80 18.70
CA ASN A 432 -17.53 -20.23 20.03
C ASN A 432 -17.58 -19.04 21.00
N SER A 433 -16.75 -18.01 20.80
CA SER A 433 -16.74 -16.80 21.64
C SER A 433 -17.98 -15.92 21.47
N ILE A 434 -18.65 -15.96 20.31
CA ILE A 434 -19.87 -15.18 20.05
C ILE A 434 -21.03 -15.59 20.97
N GLY A 435 -21.10 -16.87 21.37
CA GLY A 435 -22.17 -17.42 22.21
C GLY A 435 -21.93 -17.34 23.74
N CYS A 436 -20.75 -16.91 24.19
CA CYS A 436 -20.40 -16.82 25.62
C CYS A 436 -20.57 -15.40 26.21
N CYS A 437 -21.04 -14.44 25.42
CA CYS A 437 -21.16 -13.03 25.79
C CYS A 437 -22.61 -12.51 25.68
N GLU A 438 -23.59 -13.29 26.16
CA GLU A 438 -24.94 -12.81 26.48
C GLU A 438 -25.06 -12.46 27.97
#